data_AF-A0AA40K7Y0-F1
#
_entry.id   AF-A0AA40K7Y0-F1
#
_cell.length_a   1.000
_cell.length_b   1.000
_cell.length_c   1.000
_cell.angle_alpha   90.00
_cell.angle_beta   90.00
_cell.angle_gamma   90.00
#
_symmetry.space_group_name_H-M   'P 1'
#
loop_
_entity.id
_entity.type
_entity.pdbx_description
1 polymer ?
#
loop_
_entity_poly.entity_id
_entity_poly.type
_entity_poly.pdbx_seq_one_letter_code
_entity_poly.pdbx_strand_id
1 'polypeptide(L)'
;MASFKAVVALAAATLVGRVAATEVFLPPCLDPFQPFVYSGCFAEASGTQILPYRSPASPDDMTVEKCVAECKGNGYRYAGLVYYGVCYCGQTVKGSLTEESECSYPCKGDDSQICGANGVFSIYQDPTFIPVEETTIADYDPLGCWTDNSSQGRALSYRQDSVDGATMTTEKCLQACHAGGFPFAGTEYGGECYCGVVIGNDTYSAPASECNMACNGASDEKCGGPGRLNLYAADELLSLQPCGYEPPVSSSTELPPATTVTTESSTSAPVVEESTTCTVEESTSTTNTPPPTLPPTTSTTAPVSTTSTTSSVCVTTTVIPPKCEYKCGKWCSNPIPDWDNDLKSCKAAWSNCLLQVASCFKNAGFPQSLECFNFGQWCADVDDYCVKTPKGKKRDFFGKKPPKGGNPATTVTVTTACPTVAPTSTKPATTTTKPATTTICPTPTPTNLCKQPTNNHHGYKPGKPVGGIELPVVTCNDLVSDWPSFPFKRYSDPDTRKCKKYSRSTPNNACADACKEQYEDCLDVYAEGCRSNGRNKPRGDSYFGQMEKRTFPFWGGWTDNFTGAKDKCKAQYNDCLAVNRNVDVKGKCGKFCE
;
A
#
# COMPACT_ATOMS: atom_id res chain seq x y z
N MET A 1 41.40 16.72 -62.88
CA MET A 1 42.05 16.29 -61.62
C MET A 1 40.92 16.20 -60.60
N ALA A 2 40.43 15.03 -60.13
CA ALA A 2 41.03 13.70 -59.98
C ALA A 2 42.25 13.71 -59.03
N SER A 3 42.37 12.85 -58.00
CA SER A 3 41.50 11.74 -57.54
C SER A 3 41.84 11.33 -56.08
N PHE A 4 41.27 10.21 -55.62
CA PHE A 4 41.51 9.46 -54.36
C PHE A 4 40.95 10.07 -53.05
N LYS A 5 40.40 9.36 -52.05
CA LYS A 5 39.95 7.96 -51.76
C LYS A 5 40.52 7.47 -50.41
N ALA A 6 39.67 7.46 -49.37
CA ALA A 6 39.61 6.53 -48.24
C ALA A 6 38.40 6.99 -47.40
N VAL A 7 37.33 6.23 -47.11
CA VAL A 7 37.18 4.80 -46.77
C VAL A 7 37.91 4.43 -45.48
N VAL A 8 37.35 4.88 -44.35
CA VAL A 8 37.38 4.15 -43.07
C VAL A 8 35.95 4.11 -42.54
N ALA A 9 35.21 3.06 -42.89
CA ALA A 9 33.97 2.69 -42.22
C ALA A 9 34.33 1.59 -41.21
N LEU A 10 34.67 2.00 -39.98
CA LEU A 10 34.93 1.10 -38.85
C LEU A 10 33.74 1.11 -37.89
N ALA A 11 33.46 -0.05 -37.29
CA ALA A 11 32.15 -0.34 -36.73
C ALA A 11 31.76 0.53 -35.52
N ALA A 12 30.61 1.19 -35.63
CA ALA A 12 29.85 1.77 -34.52
C ALA A 12 28.49 1.03 -34.37
N ALA A 13 28.52 -0.31 -34.50
CA ALA A 13 27.34 -1.15 -34.66
C ALA A 13 27.18 -2.21 -33.54
N THR A 14 27.46 -1.86 -32.29
CA THR A 14 26.96 -2.56 -31.08
C THR A 14 27.04 -1.65 -29.85
N LEU A 15 26.15 -0.66 -29.78
CA LEU A 15 25.62 -0.15 -28.50
C LEU A 15 24.29 0.56 -28.76
N VAL A 16 23.35 -0.19 -29.35
CA VAL A 16 21.93 0.08 -29.08
C VAL A 16 21.77 -0.18 -27.60
N GLY A 17 21.86 0.89 -26.81
CA GLY A 17 21.42 0.87 -25.43
C GLY A 17 19.94 0.53 -25.42
N ARG A 18 19.62 -0.75 -25.26
CA ARG A 18 18.33 -1.16 -24.73
C ARG A 18 18.28 -0.61 -23.32
N VAL A 19 17.81 0.63 -23.21
CA VAL A 19 17.31 1.18 -21.96
C VAL A 19 16.08 0.34 -21.64
N ALA A 20 16.31 -0.78 -20.96
CA ALA A 20 15.27 -1.43 -20.20
C ALA A 20 14.77 -0.37 -19.21
N ALA A 21 13.53 0.04 -19.38
CA ALA A 21 12.82 0.70 -18.30
C ALA A 21 12.56 -0.33 -17.19
N THR A 22 11.82 0.07 -16.16
CA THR A 22 11.11 -0.85 -15.27
C THR A 22 11.91 -1.50 -14.14
N GLU A 23 12.87 -0.78 -13.55
CA GLU A 23 13.17 -0.95 -12.13
C GLU A 23 12.71 0.28 -11.34
N VAL A 24 12.05 0.05 -10.20
CA VAL A 24 11.68 1.12 -9.27
C VAL A 24 12.78 1.26 -8.23
N PHE A 25 13.45 2.41 -8.26
CA PHE A 25 14.44 2.77 -7.26
C PHE A 25 13.71 3.35 -6.03
N LEU A 26 13.42 2.49 -5.05
CA LEU A 26 13.04 2.94 -3.71
C LEU A 26 14.27 3.50 -2.99
N PRO A 27 14.10 4.45 -2.05
CA PRO A 27 15.21 4.98 -1.27
C PRO A 27 15.82 3.90 -0.35
N PRO A 28 17.10 4.05 0.04
CA PRO A 28 17.74 3.16 1.01
C PRO A 28 17.07 3.21 2.38
N CYS A 29 17.23 2.14 3.15
CA CYS A 29 16.79 2.05 4.54
C CYS A 29 17.53 3.09 5.40
N LEU A 30 16.81 4.07 5.95
CA LEU A 30 17.38 5.12 6.80
C LEU A 30 17.18 4.84 8.30
N ASP A 31 16.23 3.98 8.65
CA ASP A 31 16.00 3.52 10.02
C ASP A 31 16.94 2.36 10.36
N PRO A 32 17.34 2.15 11.64
CA PRO A 32 18.16 1.00 12.02
C PRO A 32 17.47 -0.34 11.74
N PHE A 33 18.13 -1.23 11.01
CA PHE A 33 17.67 -2.58 10.69
C PHE A 33 18.70 -3.64 11.11
N GLN A 34 18.30 -4.92 11.17
CA GLN A 34 19.25 -6.01 11.35
C GLN A 34 20.21 -6.07 10.14
N PRO A 35 21.53 -5.90 10.31
CA PRO A 35 22.46 -5.84 9.20
C PRO A 35 22.48 -7.17 8.45
N PHE A 36 22.73 -7.11 7.13
CA PHE A 36 22.87 -8.32 6.34
C PHE A 36 24.11 -9.10 6.80
N VAL A 37 24.01 -10.42 6.88
CA VAL A 37 25.09 -11.31 7.27
C VAL A 37 25.90 -11.66 6.02
N TYR A 38 27.24 -11.58 6.10
CA TYR A 38 28.11 -11.98 5.00
C TYR A 38 27.92 -13.47 4.67
N SER A 39 27.72 -13.76 3.39
CA SER A 39 27.35 -15.09 2.87
C SER A 39 28.48 -15.76 2.08
N GLY A 40 29.60 -15.06 1.85
CA GLY A 40 30.78 -15.55 1.15
C GLY A 40 31.06 -14.85 -0.18
N CYS A 41 32.13 -15.28 -0.83
CA CYS A 41 32.57 -14.82 -2.14
C CYS A 41 31.95 -15.67 -3.28
N PHE A 42 31.36 -15.04 -4.32
CA PHE A 42 30.70 -15.75 -5.42
C PHE A 42 31.09 -15.23 -6.80
N ALA A 43 31.41 -16.14 -7.73
CA ALA A 43 31.75 -15.81 -9.12
C ALA A 43 30.54 -15.93 -10.07
N GLU A 44 30.51 -15.08 -11.10
CA GLU A 44 29.53 -15.19 -12.19
C GLU A 44 29.81 -16.42 -13.08
N ALA A 45 28.80 -17.27 -13.28
CA ALA A 45 28.85 -18.25 -14.36
C ALA A 45 28.69 -17.56 -15.73
N SER A 46 29.30 -18.13 -16.77
CA SER A 46 29.43 -17.44 -18.07
C SER A 46 28.08 -17.11 -18.72
N GLY A 47 27.72 -15.82 -18.69
CA GLY A 47 26.48 -15.30 -19.29
C GLY A 47 25.29 -15.15 -18.33
N THR A 48 25.46 -15.46 -17.04
CA THR A 48 24.44 -15.20 -16.00
C THR A 48 24.84 -14.04 -15.11
N GLN A 49 24.01 -13.00 -15.05
CA GLN A 49 24.13 -11.94 -14.05
C GLN A 49 23.72 -12.49 -12.67
N ILE A 50 24.64 -12.44 -11.70
CA ILE A 50 24.47 -13.10 -10.38
C ILE A 50 23.34 -12.50 -9.53
N LEU A 51 23.18 -11.18 -9.56
CA LEU A 51 22.13 -10.41 -8.89
C LEU A 51 21.52 -9.43 -9.92
N PRO A 52 20.21 -9.49 -10.22
CA PRO A 52 19.65 -8.85 -11.40
C PRO A 52 19.45 -7.33 -11.26
N TYR A 53 19.15 -6.83 -10.06
CA TYR A 53 18.98 -5.40 -9.81
C TYR A 53 20.35 -4.76 -9.60
N ARG A 54 20.65 -3.67 -10.33
CA ARG A 54 21.83 -2.84 -10.09
C ARG A 54 21.40 -1.54 -9.40
N SER A 55 22.02 -1.22 -8.27
CA SER A 55 21.73 0.03 -7.56
C SER A 55 22.11 1.25 -8.42
N PRO A 56 21.34 2.35 -8.34
CA PRO A 56 21.67 3.66 -8.92
C PRO A 56 22.69 4.45 -8.08
N ALA A 57 23.00 4.02 -6.86
CA ALA A 57 23.95 4.69 -5.97
C ALA A 57 25.36 4.77 -6.60
N SER A 58 26.09 5.85 -6.28
CA SER A 58 27.42 6.06 -6.82
C SER A 58 28.42 5.06 -6.22
N PRO A 59 29.21 4.35 -7.05
CA PRO A 59 30.27 3.49 -6.52
C PRO A 59 31.41 4.28 -5.87
N ASP A 60 31.55 5.58 -6.17
CA ASP A 60 32.70 6.41 -5.79
C ASP A 60 32.82 6.70 -4.29
N ASP A 61 31.78 6.39 -3.51
CA ASP A 61 31.73 6.50 -2.04
C ASP A 61 30.98 5.27 -1.47
N MET A 62 31.05 4.11 -2.12
CA MET A 62 30.33 2.91 -1.65
C MET A 62 31.00 2.28 -0.43
N THR A 63 30.16 1.83 0.52
CA THR A 63 30.53 0.92 1.61
C THR A 63 29.53 -0.24 1.64
N VAL A 64 29.82 -1.31 2.37
CA VAL A 64 28.91 -2.44 2.60
C VAL A 64 27.59 -1.95 3.18
N GLU A 65 27.63 -1.07 4.20
CA GLU A 65 26.43 -0.52 4.86
C GLU A 65 25.51 0.19 3.86
N LYS A 66 26.08 0.99 2.95
CA LYS A 66 25.33 1.74 1.93
C LYS A 66 24.63 0.79 0.95
N CYS A 67 25.29 -0.31 0.55
CA CYS A 67 24.69 -1.29 -0.35
C CYS A 67 23.61 -2.14 0.34
N VAL A 68 23.85 -2.64 1.55
CA VAL A 68 22.84 -3.44 2.27
C VAL A 68 21.63 -2.58 2.67
N ALA A 69 21.82 -1.30 2.97
CA ALA A 69 20.72 -0.36 3.20
C ALA A 69 19.89 -0.08 1.93
N GLU A 70 20.53 0.06 0.77
CA GLU A 70 19.84 0.16 -0.53
C GLU A 70 18.99 -1.09 -0.80
N CYS A 71 19.59 -2.29 -0.68
CA CYS A 71 18.90 -3.54 -0.97
C CYS A 71 17.76 -3.82 0.04
N LYS A 72 17.94 -3.52 1.34
CA LYS A 72 16.87 -3.55 2.35
C LYS A 72 15.74 -2.57 1.99
N GLY A 73 16.08 -1.35 1.58
CA GLY A 73 15.12 -0.31 1.16
C GLY A 73 14.30 -0.68 -0.08
N ASN A 74 14.89 -1.50 -0.96
CA ASN A 74 14.25 -2.02 -2.17
C ASN A 74 13.65 -3.43 -1.99
N GLY A 75 13.61 -3.97 -0.77
CA GLY A 75 12.95 -5.24 -0.45
C GLY A 75 13.68 -6.51 -0.92
N TYR A 76 14.98 -6.44 -1.21
CA TYR A 76 15.77 -7.59 -1.67
C TYR A 76 16.42 -8.38 -0.54
N ARG A 77 16.34 -9.72 -0.62
CA ARG A 77 16.98 -10.66 0.32
C ARG A 77 18.50 -10.65 0.29
N TYR A 78 19.11 -10.37 -0.86
CA TYR A 78 20.56 -10.35 -1.03
C TYR A 78 21.07 -9.01 -1.55
N ALA A 79 22.23 -8.62 -1.05
CA ALA A 79 23.07 -7.53 -1.54
C ALA A 79 24.41 -8.10 -2.01
N GLY A 80 25.01 -7.52 -3.04
CA GLY A 80 26.30 -7.93 -3.56
C GLY A 80 27.12 -6.76 -4.02
N LEU A 81 28.40 -6.75 -3.63
CA LEU A 81 29.36 -5.70 -4.00
C LEU A 81 30.43 -6.31 -4.91
N VAL A 82 30.66 -5.66 -6.05
CA VAL A 82 31.67 -6.04 -7.06
C VAL A 82 32.49 -4.82 -7.46
N TYR A 83 33.71 -5.02 -7.95
CA TYR A 83 34.57 -3.99 -8.56
C TYR A 83 34.66 -2.69 -7.74
N TYR A 84 35.20 -2.78 -6.52
CA TYR A 84 35.40 -1.67 -5.58
C TYR A 84 34.12 -1.00 -5.03
N GLY A 85 32.93 -1.56 -5.30
CA GLY A 85 31.67 -1.08 -4.72
C GLY A 85 30.60 -0.68 -5.74
N VAL A 86 30.52 -1.37 -6.86
CA VAL A 86 29.26 -1.41 -7.63
C VAL A 86 28.28 -2.31 -6.87
N CYS A 87 27.20 -1.72 -6.35
CA CYS A 87 26.19 -2.44 -5.59
C CYS A 87 25.12 -3.06 -6.51
N TYR A 88 24.78 -4.31 -6.23
CA TYR A 88 23.67 -5.07 -6.84
C TYR A 88 22.80 -5.69 -5.75
N CYS A 89 21.54 -5.96 -6.07
CA CYS A 89 20.57 -6.60 -5.19
C CYS A 89 19.83 -7.73 -5.91
N GLY A 90 19.25 -8.67 -5.16
CA GLY A 90 18.44 -9.74 -5.73
C GLY A 90 17.75 -10.61 -4.69
N GLN A 91 16.82 -11.45 -5.16
CA GLN A 91 16.09 -12.40 -4.32
C GLN A 91 16.71 -13.80 -4.32
N THR A 92 17.54 -14.10 -5.32
CA THR A 92 18.36 -15.31 -5.46
C THR A 92 19.77 -14.94 -5.92
N VAL A 93 20.78 -15.70 -5.47
CA VAL A 93 22.18 -15.56 -5.89
C VAL A 93 22.46 -16.57 -7.01
N LYS A 94 22.73 -16.10 -8.22
CA LYS A 94 22.96 -16.96 -9.41
C LYS A 94 24.45 -17.08 -9.75
N GLY A 95 25.20 -17.75 -8.87
CA GLY A 95 26.63 -17.99 -9.02
C GLY A 95 27.12 -19.11 -8.11
N SER A 96 28.36 -19.57 -8.33
CA SER A 96 29.02 -20.54 -7.44
C SER A 96 29.82 -19.80 -6.36
N LEU A 97 29.79 -20.31 -5.13
CA LEU A 97 30.73 -19.92 -4.08
C LEU A 97 32.17 -20.20 -4.55
N THR A 98 33.09 -19.26 -4.30
CA THR A 98 34.52 -19.42 -4.58
C THR A 98 35.38 -19.06 -3.37
N GLU A 99 36.70 -19.17 -3.49
CA GLU A 99 37.64 -18.90 -2.39
C GLU A 99 37.58 -17.43 -1.98
N GLU A 100 37.52 -17.14 -0.68
CA GLU A 100 37.44 -15.79 -0.11
C GLU A 100 38.54 -14.85 -0.62
N SER A 101 39.71 -15.39 -0.96
CA SER A 101 40.82 -14.62 -1.57
C SER A 101 40.51 -14.03 -2.96
N GLU A 102 39.46 -14.49 -3.65
CA GLU A 102 39.00 -13.91 -4.91
C GLU A 102 38.20 -12.62 -4.70
N CYS A 103 37.65 -12.39 -3.51
CA CYS A 103 37.02 -11.13 -3.10
C CYS A 103 38.04 -10.26 -2.36
N SER A 104 38.89 -9.56 -3.10
CA SER A 104 40.03 -8.83 -2.53
C SER A 104 40.06 -7.31 -2.81
N TYR A 105 39.03 -6.74 -3.43
CA TYR A 105 39.04 -5.31 -3.78
C TYR A 105 38.42 -4.49 -2.64
N PRO A 106 39.11 -3.45 -2.12
CA PRO A 106 38.58 -2.60 -1.08
C PRO A 106 37.39 -1.78 -1.58
N CYS A 107 36.47 -1.42 -0.69
CA CYS A 107 35.38 -0.50 -0.99
C CYS A 107 35.91 0.95 -1.15
N LYS A 108 35.38 1.71 -2.13
CA LYS A 108 35.85 3.09 -2.37
C LYS A 108 35.56 4.08 -1.23
N GLY A 109 34.48 3.88 -0.48
CA GLY A 109 34.11 4.73 0.66
C GLY A 109 34.75 4.34 2.00
N ASP A 110 35.30 3.12 2.10
CA ASP A 110 35.97 2.59 3.29
C ASP A 110 36.95 1.49 2.87
N ASP A 111 38.26 1.77 2.91
CA ASP A 111 39.29 0.83 2.45
C ASP A 111 39.59 -0.31 3.42
N SER A 112 38.94 -0.33 4.60
CA SER A 112 38.93 -1.46 5.52
C SER A 112 37.91 -2.56 5.15
N GLN A 113 36.98 -2.25 4.23
CA GLN A 113 35.89 -3.15 3.82
C GLN A 113 36.16 -3.80 2.46
N ILE A 114 35.60 -5.00 2.24
CA ILE A 114 35.74 -5.77 0.98
C ILE A 114 34.48 -5.64 0.11
N CYS A 115 34.72 -5.29 -1.16
CA CYS A 115 33.73 -5.02 -2.20
C CYS A 115 33.92 -5.92 -3.44
N GLY A 116 34.03 -7.24 -3.22
CA GLY A 116 34.22 -8.25 -4.26
C GLY A 116 35.55 -8.12 -5.00
N ALA A 117 35.53 -8.38 -6.31
CA ALA A 117 36.63 -8.12 -7.24
C ALA A 117 36.10 -7.91 -8.67
N ASN A 118 36.84 -8.33 -9.71
CA ASN A 118 36.43 -8.20 -11.10
C ASN A 118 35.62 -9.42 -11.57
N GLY A 119 34.28 -9.34 -11.53
CA GLY A 119 33.37 -10.45 -11.88
C GLY A 119 33.11 -11.45 -10.73
N VAL A 120 33.57 -11.11 -9.53
CA VAL A 120 33.38 -11.88 -8.29
C VAL A 120 32.80 -10.95 -7.22
N PHE A 121 31.77 -11.40 -6.50
CA PHE A 121 30.94 -10.58 -5.65
C PHE A 121 31.08 -10.99 -4.18
N SER A 122 31.26 -10.01 -3.30
CA SER A 122 31.04 -10.20 -1.87
C SER A 122 29.53 -10.15 -1.62
N ILE A 123 28.91 -11.29 -1.28
CA ILE A 123 27.47 -11.42 -1.08
C ILE A 123 27.11 -11.32 0.40
N TYR A 124 26.01 -10.62 0.68
CA TYR A 124 25.43 -10.45 2.01
C TYR A 124 23.93 -10.79 1.94
N GLN A 125 23.39 -11.43 2.97
CA GLN A 125 21.98 -11.86 3.07
C GLN A 125 21.26 -11.17 4.22
N ASP A 126 20.04 -10.69 3.98
CA ASP A 126 19.11 -10.26 5.03
C ASP A 126 18.65 -11.48 5.87
N PRO A 127 18.99 -11.56 7.17
CA PRO A 127 18.61 -12.68 8.00
C PRO A 127 17.11 -12.68 8.37
N THR A 128 16.36 -11.62 8.08
CA THR A 128 14.94 -11.53 8.47
C THR A 128 13.94 -12.01 7.41
N PHE A 129 14.37 -12.63 6.30
CA PHE A 129 13.47 -13.37 5.40
C PHE A 129 13.31 -14.83 5.82
N ILE A 130 12.08 -15.34 5.83
CA ILE A 130 11.78 -16.78 6.04
C ILE A 130 12.45 -17.63 4.94
N PRO A 131 13.00 -18.83 5.22
CA PRO A 131 13.49 -19.75 4.19
C PRO A 131 12.37 -20.13 3.21
N VAL A 132 12.66 -20.17 1.90
CA VAL A 132 11.66 -20.48 0.87
C VAL A 132 11.02 -21.86 1.12
N GLU A 133 11.81 -22.84 1.55
CA GLU A 133 11.38 -24.21 1.85
C GLU A 133 10.43 -24.34 3.07
N GLU A 134 10.25 -23.27 3.86
CA GLU A 134 9.27 -23.20 4.96
C GLU A 134 7.91 -22.62 4.52
N THR A 135 7.79 -22.21 3.26
CA THR A 135 6.59 -21.60 2.65
C THR A 135 6.14 -22.39 1.42
N THR A 136 4.96 -22.09 0.87
CA THR A 136 4.36 -22.80 -0.27
C THR A 136 3.66 -21.85 -1.25
N ILE A 137 3.29 -22.37 -2.42
CA ILE A 137 2.44 -21.62 -3.38
C ILE A 137 1.02 -21.34 -2.86
N ALA A 138 0.58 -21.98 -1.78
CA ALA A 138 -0.73 -21.74 -1.19
C ALA A 138 -0.78 -20.43 -0.38
N ASP A 139 0.38 -19.85 -0.06
CA ASP A 139 0.50 -18.60 0.70
C ASP A 139 0.33 -17.35 -0.18
N TYR A 140 0.14 -17.52 -1.51
CA TYR A 140 -0.10 -16.43 -2.46
C TYR A 140 -1.59 -16.06 -2.55
N ASP A 141 -1.99 -14.99 -1.85
CA ASP A 141 -3.33 -14.43 -1.93
C ASP A 141 -3.55 -13.67 -3.27
N PRO A 142 -4.70 -13.84 -3.96
CA PRO A 142 -4.98 -13.15 -5.21
C PRO A 142 -5.38 -11.68 -4.99
N LEU A 143 -4.51 -10.75 -5.35
CA LEU A 143 -4.75 -9.30 -5.32
C LEU A 143 -5.59 -8.78 -6.49
N GLY A 144 -6.02 -9.66 -7.39
CA GLY A 144 -6.92 -9.36 -8.51
C GLY A 144 -6.22 -8.75 -9.72
N CYS A 145 -6.96 -7.97 -10.52
CA CYS A 145 -6.47 -7.39 -11.77
C CYS A 145 -5.77 -6.05 -11.56
N TRP A 146 -4.60 -5.89 -12.18
CA TRP A 146 -3.77 -4.69 -12.15
C TRP A 146 -3.27 -4.33 -13.55
N THR A 147 -2.92 -3.06 -13.75
CA THR A 147 -2.32 -2.58 -15.00
C THR A 147 -0.84 -2.88 -15.05
N ASP A 148 -0.39 -3.46 -16.16
CA ASP A 148 1.02 -3.58 -16.48
C ASP A 148 1.33 -2.76 -17.74
N ASN A 149 2.37 -1.92 -17.72
CA ASN A 149 2.68 -1.08 -18.87
C ASN A 149 4.19 -0.95 -19.11
N SER A 150 4.73 -1.89 -19.90
CA SER A 150 6.13 -1.91 -20.38
C SER A 150 6.65 -0.60 -21.01
N SER A 151 5.80 0.36 -21.37
CA SER A 151 6.19 1.70 -21.87
C SER A 151 6.27 2.81 -20.81
N GLN A 152 5.83 2.55 -19.57
CA GLN A 152 5.86 3.49 -18.44
C GLN A 152 6.52 2.88 -17.18
N GLY A 153 6.22 1.62 -16.88
CA GLY A 153 6.66 0.86 -15.72
C GLY A 153 6.04 -0.54 -15.77
N ARG A 154 6.83 -1.61 -15.67
CA ARG A 154 6.29 -2.97 -15.50
C ARG A 154 5.68 -3.07 -14.11
N ALA A 155 4.57 -3.77 -13.97
CA ALA A 155 3.97 -4.07 -12.68
C ALA A 155 4.91 -4.91 -11.79
N LEU A 156 5.66 -5.82 -12.42
CA LEU A 156 6.66 -6.72 -11.81
C LEU A 156 7.85 -6.86 -12.76
N SER A 157 9.08 -6.62 -12.29
CA SER A 157 10.28 -6.51 -13.15
C SER A 157 10.72 -7.83 -13.79
N TYR A 158 10.50 -8.98 -13.12
CA TYR A 158 11.17 -10.24 -13.46
C TYR A 158 10.29 -11.21 -14.24
N ARG A 159 10.29 -11.11 -15.57
CA ARG A 159 9.68 -12.13 -16.46
C ARG A 159 10.34 -13.50 -16.25
N GLN A 160 9.54 -14.54 -16.07
CA GLN A 160 10.02 -15.91 -15.91
C GLN A 160 10.07 -16.64 -17.26
N ASP A 161 11.13 -16.38 -18.02
CA ASP A 161 11.35 -16.99 -19.34
C ASP A 161 11.53 -18.53 -19.30
N SER A 162 11.71 -19.11 -18.11
CA SER A 162 11.71 -20.56 -17.85
C SER A 162 10.32 -21.18 -17.79
N VAL A 163 9.25 -20.39 -17.63
CA VAL A 163 7.87 -20.89 -17.67
C VAL A 163 7.43 -20.97 -19.13
N ASP A 164 7.11 -22.18 -19.60
CA ASP A 164 6.58 -22.38 -20.94
C ASP A 164 5.22 -21.66 -21.13
N GLY A 165 5.25 -20.59 -21.92
CA GLY A 165 4.08 -19.80 -22.26
C GLY A 165 2.99 -20.55 -23.03
N ALA A 166 3.30 -21.69 -23.67
CA ALA A 166 2.31 -22.49 -24.39
C ALA A 166 1.48 -23.40 -23.46
N THR A 167 2.03 -23.80 -22.31
CA THR A 167 1.33 -24.63 -21.31
C THR A 167 1.12 -23.91 -19.97
N MET A 168 1.15 -22.58 -19.99
CA MET A 168 1.12 -21.71 -18.83
C MET A 168 -0.19 -21.83 -18.02
N THR A 169 -0.06 -21.97 -16.70
CA THR A 169 -1.16 -21.89 -15.70
C THR A 169 -0.76 -20.97 -14.55
N THR A 170 -1.71 -20.57 -13.72
CA THR A 170 -1.49 -19.75 -12.52
C THR A 170 -0.44 -20.38 -11.62
N GLU A 171 -0.61 -21.66 -11.28
CA GLU A 171 0.23 -22.42 -10.35
C GLU A 171 1.66 -22.51 -10.88
N LYS A 172 1.86 -22.68 -12.20
CA LYS A 172 3.20 -22.67 -12.81
C LYS A 172 3.92 -21.34 -12.60
N CYS A 173 3.20 -20.22 -12.61
CA CYS A 173 3.79 -18.92 -12.32
C CYS A 173 4.07 -18.74 -10.82
N LEU A 174 3.11 -19.13 -9.95
CA LEU A 174 3.31 -19.11 -8.51
C LEU A 174 4.51 -19.98 -8.10
N GLN A 175 4.66 -21.17 -8.67
CA GLN A 175 5.82 -22.07 -8.45
C GLN A 175 7.14 -21.43 -8.89
N ALA A 176 7.18 -20.76 -10.05
CA ALA A 176 8.38 -20.10 -10.53
C ALA A 176 8.78 -18.88 -9.65
N CYS A 177 7.80 -18.10 -9.19
CA CYS A 177 8.05 -16.98 -8.29
C CYS A 177 8.41 -17.45 -6.87
N HIS A 178 7.75 -18.50 -6.37
CA HIS A 178 8.01 -19.12 -5.08
C HIS A 178 9.43 -19.68 -5.00
N ALA A 179 9.85 -20.48 -5.98
CA ALA A 179 11.21 -21.00 -6.08
C ALA A 179 12.27 -19.90 -6.28
N GLY A 180 11.87 -18.72 -6.77
CA GLY A 180 12.69 -17.51 -6.79
C GLY A 180 12.65 -16.67 -5.52
N GLY A 181 11.89 -17.08 -4.50
CA GLY A 181 11.65 -16.37 -3.25
C GLY A 181 10.91 -15.05 -3.38
N PHE A 182 10.20 -14.81 -4.50
CA PHE A 182 9.59 -13.52 -4.82
C PHE A 182 8.20 -13.38 -4.15
N PRO A 183 7.99 -12.39 -3.26
CA PRO A 183 6.70 -12.20 -2.59
C PRO A 183 5.57 -11.81 -3.54
N PHE A 184 5.86 -11.24 -4.72
CA PHE A 184 4.84 -10.95 -5.73
C PHE A 184 5.00 -11.83 -6.97
N ALA A 185 3.88 -12.35 -7.45
CA ALA A 185 3.76 -13.15 -8.66
C ALA A 185 2.63 -12.61 -9.55
N GLY A 186 2.73 -12.78 -10.86
CA GLY A 186 1.79 -12.16 -11.78
C GLY A 186 1.72 -12.79 -13.16
N THR A 187 0.50 -12.95 -13.66
CA THR A 187 0.22 -13.61 -14.94
C THR A 187 -0.30 -12.59 -15.96
N GLU A 188 0.31 -12.49 -17.14
CA GLU A 188 -0.09 -11.57 -18.22
C GLU A 188 -0.40 -12.33 -19.54
N TYR A 189 -1.25 -11.73 -20.39
CA TYR A 189 -1.45 -12.13 -21.78
C TYR A 189 -1.68 -13.63 -22.05
N GLY A 190 -2.29 -14.36 -21.11
CA GLY A 190 -2.59 -15.80 -21.23
C GLY A 190 -1.39 -16.75 -21.13
N GLY A 191 -0.17 -16.24 -21.28
CA GLY A 191 1.04 -17.05 -21.46
C GLY A 191 2.33 -16.42 -20.93
N GLU A 192 2.26 -15.34 -20.16
CA GLU A 192 3.43 -14.72 -19.54
C GLU A 192 3.35 -14.80 -18.01
N CYS A 193 4.51 -15.00 -17.38
CA CYS A 193 4.69 -14.97 -15.93
C CYS A 193 5.74 -13.92 -15.55
N TYR A 194 5.45 -13.15 -14.50
CA TYR A 194 6.31 -12.12 -13.94
C TYR A 194 6.36 -12.25 -12.41
N CYS A 195 7.51 -11.92 -11.80
CA CYS A 195 7.71 -11.90 -10.37
C CYS A 195 8.33 -10.57 -9.90
N GLY A 196 8.20 -10.24 -8.62
CA GLY A 196 8.81 -9.04 -8.04
C GLY A 196 8.99 -9.13 -6.53
N VAL A 197 9.90 -8.30 -6.01
CA VAL A 197 10.00 -8.00 -4.57
C VAL A 197 9.21 -6.73 -4.19
N VAL A 198 8.89 -5.89 -5.18
CA VAL A 198 8.08 -4.68 -5.08
C VAL A 198 7.17 -4.57 -6.31
N ILE A 199 6.07 -3.83 -6.18
CA ILE A 199 5.15 -3.52 -7.30
C ILE A 199 5.60 -2.21 -7.96
N GLY A 200 5.58 -2.17 -9.29
CA GLY A 200 6.04 -1.03 -10.09
C GLY A 200 5.26 0.28 -9.86
N ASN A 201 5.94 1.42 -9.97
CA ASN A 201 5.28 2.73 -10.00
C ASN A 201 4.33 2.87 -11.20
N ASP A 202 3.33 3.73 -11.06
CA ASP A 202 2.21 3.90 -12.02
C ASP A 202 1.37 2.61 -12.25
N THR A 203 1.51 1.59 -11.39
CA THR A 203 0.67 0.36 -11.36
C THR A 203 -0.58 0.55 -10.51
N TYR A 204 -1.77 0.33 -11.07
CA TYR A 204 -3.05 0.49 -10.37
C TYR A 204 -4.00 -0.67 -10.64
N SER A 205 -4.93 -0.93 -9.71
CA SER A 205 -5.94 -1.97 -9.87
C SER A 205 -6.88 -1.61 -11.01
N ALA A 206 -7.15 -2.60 -11.87
CA ALA A 206 -8.03 -2.52 -13.02
C ALA A 206 -9.29 -3.39 -12.79
N PRO A 207 -10.39 -3.15 -13.53
CA PRO A 207 -11.56 -4.04 -13.49
C PRO A 207 -11.17 -5.48 -13.81
N ALA A 208 -11.67 -6.46 -13.05
CA ALA A 208 -11.38 -7.89 -13.27
C ALA A 208 -11.75 -8.38 -14.68
N SER A 209 -12.69 -7.70 -15.36
CA SER A 209 -13.03 -7.92 -16.77
C SER A 209 -11.91 -7.60 -17.76
N GLU A 210 -10.86 -6.90 -17.35
CA GLU A 210 -9.68 -6.58 -18.17
C GLU A 210 -8.53 -7.60 -17.98
N CYS A 211 -8.60 -8.46 -16.96
CA CYS A 211 -7.71 -9.60 -16.75
C CYS A 211 -8.45 -10.93 -16.96
N ASN A 212 -9.25 -11.02 -18.03
CA ASN A 212 -10.15 -12.13 -18.31
C ASN A 212 -9.63 -13.12 -19.38
N MET A 213 -8.38 -12.97 -19.84
CA MET A 213 -7.80 -13.88 -20.83
C MET A 213 -7.59 -15.26 -20.19
N ALA A 214 -7.95 -16.32 -20.92
CA ALA A 214 -7.70 -17.69 -20.48
C ALA A 214 -6.19 -17.98 -20.41
N CYS A 215 -5.77 -18.85 -19.49
CA CYS A 215 -4.39 -19.35 -19.46
C CYS A 215 -4.19 -20.38 -20.59
N ASN A 216 -3.03 -20.35 -21.26
CA ASN A 216 -2.78 -21.19 -22.43
C ASN A 216 -2.76 -22.70 -22.09
N GLY A 217 -2.34 -23.06 -20.88
CA GLY A 217 -2.41 -24.42 -20.33
C GLY A 217 -3.71 -24.77 -19.60
N ALA A 218 -4.52 -23.78 -19.22
CA ALA A 218 -5.74 -23.96 -18.42
C ALA A 218 -6.83 -22.94 -18.82
N SER A 219 -7.78 -23.39 -19.65
CA SER A 219 -8.74 -22.49 -20.30
C SER A 219 -9.80 -21.87 -19.37
N ASP A 220 -10.04 -22.51 -18.24
CA ASP A 220 -10.96 -22.13 -17.17
C ASP A 220 -10.34 -21.10 -16.21
N GLU A 221 -9.03 -21.17 -15.96
CA GLU A 221 -8.25 -20.14 -15.26
C GLU A 221 -8.14 -18.81 -16.04
N LYS A 222 -7.64 -17.76 -15.38
CA LYS A 222 -7.55 -16.40 -15.94
C LYS A 222 -6.15 -15.83 -15.74
N CYS A 223 -5.40 -15.65 -16.83
CA CYS A 223 -4.02 -15.22 -16.83
C CYS A 223 -3.86 -13.82 -17.44
N GLY A 224 -4.45 -12.81 -16.79
CA GLY A 224 -4.29 -11.41 -17.18
C GLY A 224 -5.02 -11.03 -18.47
N GLY A 225 -4.44 -10.08 -19.19
CA GLY A 225 -4.95 -9.44 -20.41
C GLY A 225 -3.84 -8.64 -21.11
N PRO A 226 -4.14 -7.82 -22.12
CA PRO A 226 -3.13 -6.97 -22.78
C PRO A 226 -2.79 -5.74 -21.94
N GLY A 227 -1.56 -5.67 -21.40
CA GLY A 227 -1.15 -4.64 -20.44
C GLY A 227 -1.87 -4.82 -19.09
N ARG A 228 -2.18 -6.07 -18.72
CA ARG A 228 -3.08 -6.41 -17.61
C ARG A 228 -2.64 -7.71 -16.95
N LEU A 229 -2.35 -7.62 -15.67
CA LEU A 229 -1.72 -8.68 -14.89
C LEU A 229 -2.66 -9.06 -13.75
N ASN A 230 -3.01 -10.35 -13.64
CA ASN A 230 -3.57 -10.86 -12.38
C ASN A 230 -2.40 -10.99 -11.41
N LEU A 231 -2.49 -10.28 -10.30
CA LEU A 231 -1.45 -10.13 -9.29
C LEU A 231 -1.75 -11.00 -8.08
N TYR A 232 -0.70 -11.61 -7.52
CA TYR A 232 -0.74 -12.47 -6.34
C TYR A 232 0.39 -12.05 -5.40
N ALA A 233 0.17 -12.19 -4.09
CA ALA A 233 1.15 -11.82 -3.07
C ALA A 233 1.21 -12.83 -1.92
N ALA A 234 2.42 -13.21 -1.52
CA ALA A 234 2.69 -14.03 -0.35
C ALA A 234 3.43 -13.20 0.70
N ASP A 235 2.72 -12.76 1.74
CA ASP A 235 3.28 -11.91 2.81
C ASP A 235 4.39 -12.64 3.60
N GLU A 236 4.33 -13.97 3.72
CA GLU A 236 5.37 -14.79 4.38
C GLU A 236 6.71 -14.83 3.62
N LEU A 237 6.74 -14.43 2.33
CA LEU A 237 7.98 -14.27 1.55
C LEU A 237 8.57 -12.86 1.65
N LEU A 238 7.96 -11.95 2.42
CA LEU A 238 8.55 -10.65 2.74
C LEU A 238 9.61 -10.76 3.85
N SER A 239 10.39 -9.70 4.00
CA SER A 239 11.26 -9.56 5.17
C SER A 239 10.41 -9.31 6.42
N LEU A 240 10.62 -10.06 7.51
CA LEU A 240 9.95 -9.89 8.80
C LEU A 240 10.27 -8.55 9.49
N GLN A 241 11.29 -7.85 9.02
CA GLN A 241 11.68 -6.51 9.49
C GLN A 241 11.96 -5.60 8.27
N PRO A 242 10.93 -5.15 7.54
CA PRO A 242 11.10 -4.22 6.43
C PRO A 242 11.55 -2.83 6.92
N CYS A 243 11.95 -1.94 6.02
CA CYS A 243 12.29 -0.57 6.40
C CYS A 243 11.06 0.15 6.99
N GLY A 244 11.27 0.91 8.08
CA GLY A 244 10.19 1.49 8.88
C GLY A 244 9.48 0.52 9.84
N TYR A 245 9.99 -0.70 10.02
CA TYR A 245 9.48 -1.65 11.03
C TYR A 245 9.81 -1.18 12.45
N GLU A 246 8.79 -0.72 13.18
CA GLU A 246 8.86 -0.60 14.64
C GLU A 246 8.65 -2.01 15.25
N PRO A 247 9.65 -2.59 15.95
CA PRO A 247 9.46 -3.90 16.59
C PRO A 247 8.36 -3.81 17.65
N PRO A 248 7.47 -4.83 17.76
CA PRO A 248 6.42 -4.82 18.76
C PRO A 248 7.04 -4.72 20.15
N VAL A 249 6.62 -3.70 20.91
CA VAL A 249 7.20 -3.34 22.21
C VAL A 249 7.01 -4.48 23.20
N SER A 250 7.99 -5.38 23.22
CA SER A 250 8.01 -6.56 24.07
C SER A 250 8.04 -6.09 25.51
N SER A 251 6.92 -6.30 26.21
CA SER A 251 6.76 -5.96 27.62
C SER A 251 7.48 -6.99 28.49
N SER A 252 8.80 -7.06 28.32
CA SER A 252 9.70 -7.91 29.09
C SER A 252 9.69 -7.44 30.54
N THR A 253 8.94 -8.18 31.37
CA THR A 253 8.96 -7.99 32.82
C THR A 253 10.30 -8.49 33.33
N GLU A 254 11.14 -7.57 33.81
CA GLU A 254 12.48 -7.85 34.28
C GLU A 254 12.45 -8.79 35.50
N LEU A 255 13.04 -9.99 35.34
CA LEU A 255 13.37 -10.89 36.45
C LEU A 255 14.84 -10.64 36.86
N PRO A 256 15.18 -10.68 38.16
CA PRO A 256 16.50 -10.26 38.63
C PRO A 256 17.60 -11.26 38.23
N PRO A 257 18.87 -10.81 38.15
CA PRO A 257 19.96 -11.60 37.59
C PRO A 257 20.34 -12.80 38.46
N ALA A 258 20.35 -13.99 37.85
CA ALA A 258 21.02 -15.17 38.39
C ALA A 258 22.53 -15.10 38.10
N THR A 259 23.34 -15.66 38.99
CA THR A 259 24.80 -15.42 39.03
C THR A 259 25.60 -16.28 38.04
N THR A 260 26.75 -15.76 37.62
CA THR A 260 27.74 -16.34 36.70
C THR A 260 28.18 -17.78 36.99
N VAL A 261 28.30 -18.59 35.95
CA VAL A 261 29.39 -19.58 35.79
C VAL A 261 29.89 -19.54 34.34
N THR A 262 31.20 -19.56 34.15
CA THR A 262 31.88 -19.51 32.84
C THR A 262 32.39 -20.91 32.46
N THR A 263 32.26 -21.31 31.18
CA THR A 263 33.11 -22.35 30.58
C THR A 263 33.16 -22.18 29.06
N GLU A 264 34.29 -22.54 28.45
CA GLU A 264 34.60 -22.33 27.02
C GLU A 264 34.74 -23.66 26.28
N SER A 265 34.52 -23.66 24.95
CA SER A 265 35.06 -24.65 23.98
C SER A 265 34.60 -26.12 24.08
N SER A 266 34.68 -26.97 23.04
CA SER A 266 35.10 -26.78 21.64
C SER A 266 34.56 -27.89 20.69
N THR A 267 34.47 -27.55 19.40
CA THR A 267 34.75 -28.35 18.18
C THR A 267 34.53 -29.88 18.16
N SER A 268 33.69 -30.40 17.23
CA SER A 268 34.06 -31.43 16.21
C SER A 268 32.88 -31.89 15.31
N ALA A 269 33.21 -32.33 14.08
CA ALA A 269 32.36 -33.09 13.12
C ALA A 269 33.10 -34.44 12.81
N PRO A 270 32.88 -35.23 11.72
CA PRO A 270 31.90 -35.20 10.59
C PRO A 270 31.32 -36.60 10.15
N VAL A 271 30.77 -36.69 8.92
CA VAL A 271 30.43 -37.91 8.09
C VAL A 271 29.29 -38.84 8.63
N VAL A 272 28.50 -39.69 7.90
CA VAL A 272 28.56 -40.40 6.58
C VAL A 272 27.16 -40.51 5.88
N GLU A 273 27.15 -40.94 4.60
CA GLU A 273 26.08 -41.29 3.63
C GLU A 273 25.13 -42.47 4.06
N GLU A 274 24.16 -43.05 3.30
CA GLU A 274 23.76 -43.01 1.86
C GLU A 274 22.29 -43.52 1.61
N SER A 275 21.79 -43.34 0.36
CA SER A 275 20.72 -44.01 -0.44
C SER A 275 19.72 -45.07 0.08
N THR A 276 18.46 -45.00 -0.44
CA THR A 276 17.72 -46.05 -1.25
C THR A 276 16.20 -45.69 -1.35
N THR A 277 15.62 -45.30 -2.51
CA THR A 277 15.11 -46.04 -3.70
C THR A 277 13.76 -46.81 -3.59
N CYS A 278 12.99 -46.77 -4.69
CA CYS A 278 11.81 -47.57 -5.12
C CYS A 278 10.43 -46.89 -5.04
N THR A 279 9.44 -47.03 -5.94
CA THR A 279 9.25 -47.20 -7.41
C THR A 279 7.88 -47.87 -7.65
N VAL A 280 7.05 -47.33 -8.56
CA VAL A 280 5.79 -47.90 -9.13
C VAL A 280 4.66 -48.27 -8.12
N GLU A 281 3.38 -48.42 -8.48
CA GLU A 281 2.74 -48.49 -9.81
C GLU A 281 1.32 -47.88 -9.87
N GLU A 282 0.90 -47.67 -11.11
CA GLU A 282 -0.44 -47.64 -11.74
C GLU A 282 -1.48 -48.67 -11.16
N SER A 283 -2.80 -48.70 -11.47
CA SER A 283 -3.65 -48.12 -12.54
C SER A 283 -5.16 -48.07 -12.16
N THR A 284 -5.95 -47.28 -12.91
CA THR A 284 -7.36 -47.57 -13.37
C THR A 284 -8.54 -47.72 -12.37
N SER A 285 -9.83 -47.76 -12.79
CA SER A 285 -10.63 -46.97 -13.78
C SER A 285 -12.12 -47.42 -13.73
N THR A 286 -12.97 -46.93 -14.64
CA THR A 286 -14.41 -47.21 -14.87
C THR A 286 -15.39 -46.62 -13.83
N THR A 287 -16.51 -45.93 -14.13
CA THR A 287 -17.48 -45.80 -15.25
C THR A 287 -18.59 -46.85 -15.33
N ASN A 288 -19.86 -46.43 -15.24
CA ASN A 288 -20.91 -46.69 -16.26
C ASN A 288 -22.23 -45.93 -16.00
N THR A 289 -23.01 -45.72 -17.07
CA THR A 289 -24.04 -44.67 -17.26
C THR A 289 -25.51 -45.14 -17.12
N PRO A 290 -26.50 -44.21 -16.95
CA PRO A 290 -27.93 -44.53 -16.82
C PRO A 290 -28.90 -43.92 -17.88
N PRO A 291 -30.02 -44.62 -18.18
CA PRO A 291 -31.33 -44.05 -18.56
C PRO A 291 -32.40 -44.42 -17.47
N PRO A 292 -33.75 -44.21 -17.60
CA PRO A 292 -34.54 -43.70 -18.72
C PRO A 292 -35.56 -42.58 -18.34
N THR A 293 -36.83 -42.70 -18.72
CA THR A 293 -37.82 -41.63 -19.02
C THR A 293 -39.28 -42.16 -18.93
N LEU A 294 -40.42 -41.45 -19.16
CA LEU A 294 -40.75 -40.10 -19.69
C LEU A 294 -41.99 -39.48 -18.90
N PRO A 295 -43.17 -38.97 -19.41
CA PRO A 295 -44.13 -38.14 -18.61
C PRO A 295 -45.60 -38.70 -18.68
N PRO A 296 -46.74 -37.94 -18.53
CA PRO A 296 -47.01 -36.54 -18.09
C PRO A 296 -48.04 -36.47 -16.91
N THR A 297 -48.62 -35.34 -16.48
CA THR A 297 -49.75 -34.57 -17.10
C THR A 297 -50.10 -33.34 -16.24
N THR A 298 -50.75 -32.31 -16.80
CA THR A 298 -51.26 -31.11 -16.09
C THR A 298 -52.68 -31.27 -15.53
N SER A 299 -53.01 -30.53 -14.47
CA SER A 299 -54.39 -30.28 -13.99
C SER A 299 -54.44 -29.03 -13.10
N THR A 300 -55.55 -28.28 -13.12
CA THR A 300 -55.70 -26.99 -12.42
C THR A 300 -56.89 -27.02 -11.46
N THR A 301 -56.71 -26.67 -10.19
CA THR A 301 -57.82 -26.40 -9.26
C THR A 301 -57.46 -25.30 -8.26
N ALA A 302 -58.45 -24.48 -7.87
CA ALA A 302 -58.32 -23.33 -6.97
C ALA A 302 -58.62 -23.73 -5.49
N PRO A 303 -58.43 -22.84 -4.50
CA PRO A 303 -58.00 -23.27 -3.15
C PRO A 303 -59.12 -23.77 -2.23
N VAL A 304 -58.75 -24.71 -1.36
CA VAL A 304 -59.49 -25.09 -0.15
C VAL A 304 -58.76 -24.55 1.07
N SER A 305 -59.43 -23.71 1.86
CA SER A 305 -58.88 -23.16 3.09
C SER A 305 -58.62 -24.26 4.12
N THR A 306 -57.36 -24.48 4.48
CA THR A 306 -56.95 -25.33 5.60
C THR A 306 -56.09 -24.51 6.56
N THR A 307 -56.32 -24.70 7.87
CA THR A 307 -55.83 -23.78 8.90
C THR A 307 -54.32 -23.88 9.09
N SER A 308 -53.66 -22.73 9.09
CA SER A 308 -52.20 -22.60 9.17
C SER A 308 -51.58 -23.22 10.42
N THR A 309 -50.66 -24.16 10.23
CA THR A 309 -49.58 -24.47 11.20
C THR A 309 -48.22 -24.47 10.48
N THR A 310 -47.93 -23.39 9.77
CA THR A 310 -46.56 -23.09 9.32
C THR A 310 -45.67 -22.94 10.54
N SER A 311 -44.78 -23.91 10.77
CA SER A 311 -43.73 -23.81 11.79
C SER A 311 -42.95 -22.51 11.58
N SER A 312 -42.97 -21.62 12.58
CA SER A 312 -42.38 -20.29 12.46
C SER A 312 -40.86 -20.36 12.43
N VAL A 313 -40.29 -20.50 11.24
CA VAL A 313 -38.86 -20.31 11.00
C VAL A 313 -38.52 -18.88 11.41
N CYS A 314 -37.79 -18.73 12.50
CA CYS A 314 -37.24 -17.43 12.87
C CYS A 314 -36.16 -17.08 11.85
N VAL A 315 -36.48 -16.15 10.95
CA VAL A 315 -35.53 -15.56 10.01
C VAL A 315 -34.93 -14.33 10.67
N THR A 316 -33.65 -14.40 11.01
CA THR A 316 -32.92 -13.23 11.49
C THR A 316 -32.31 -12.50 10.29
N THR A 317 -32.81 -11.29 10.04
CA THR A 317 -32.33 -10.39 8.98
C THR A 317 -31.23 -9.50 9.54
N THR A 318 -29.97 -9.85 9.29
CA THR A 318 -28.82 -9.03 9.66
C THR A 318 -28.50 -8.07 8.52
N VAL A 319 -28.77 -6.78 8.75
CA VAL A 319 -28.39 -5.70 7.83
C VAL A 319 -26.92 -5.41 8.03
N ILE A 320 -26.05 -5.92 7.15
CA ILE A 320 -24.62 -5.58 7.17
C ILE A 320 -24.47 -4.19 6.52
N PRO A 321 -24.03 -3.15 7.26
CA PRO A 321 -23.88 -1.82 6.71
C PRO A 321 -22.74 -1.77 5.67
N PRO A 322 -22.71 -0.74 4.81
CA PRO A 322 -21.59 -0.46 3.93
C PRO A 322 -20.24 -0.48 4.67
N LYS A 323 -19.23 -1.16 4.11
CA LYS A 323 -17.87 -1.20 4.68
C LYS A 323 -17.19 0.19 4.76
N CYS A 324 -17.70 1.17 4.00
CA CYS A 324 -17.31 2.59 3.99
C CYS A 324 -18.57 3.44 3.77
N GLU A 325 -18.69 4.62 4.40
CA GLU A 325 -19.81 5.54 4.14
C GLU A 325 -19.57 6.47 2.93
N TYR A 326 -18.29 6.79 2.66
CA TYR A 326 -17.78 7.37 1.42
C TYR A 326 -16.50 6.60 1.02
N LYS A 327 -16.17 6.50 -0.28
CA LYS A 327 -14.94 5.86 -0.75
C LYS A 327 -14.25 6.72 -1.82
N CYS A 328 -12.93 6.84 -1.72
CA CYS A 328 -12.08 7.50 -2.72
C CYS A 328 -10.85 6.62 -2.97
N GLY A 329 -10.77 5.96 -4.13
CA GLY A 329 -9.66 5.05 -4.45
C GLY A 329 -9.47 3.93 -3.44
N LYS A 330 -8.28 3.86 -2.83
CA LYS A 330 -7.96 2.91 -1.75
C LYS A 330 -8.55 3.32 -0.39
N TRP A 331 -8.91 4.61 -0.21
CA TRP A 331 -9.40 5.14 1.07
C TRP A 331 -10.90 4.92 1.28
N CYS A 332 -11.26 4.75 2.56
CA CYS A 332 -12.56 4.34 3.06
C CYS A 332 -12.92 5.25 4.24
N SER A 333 -14.02 5.98 4.16
CA SER A 333 -14.47 6.82 5.27
C SER A 333 -15.07 5.95 6.38
N ASN A 334 -14.67 6.24 7.62
CA ASN A 334 -15.40 5.77 8.78
C ASN A 334 -16.80 6.43 8.81
N PRO A 335 -17.85 5.74 9.28
CA PRO A 335 -19.18 6.31 9.34
C PRO A 335 -19.24 7.59 10.18
N ILE A 336 -19.87 8.64 9.64
CA ILE A 336 -20.09 9.88 10.39
C ILE A 336 -21.22 9.64 11.42
N PRO A 337 -21.13 10.20 12.65
CA PRO A 337 -22.17 10.07 13.66
C PRO A 337 -23.58 10.39 13.13
N ASP A 338 -24.59 9.69 13.62
CA ASP A 338 -25.99 9.96 13.28
C ASP A 338 -26.51 11.22 14.00
N TRP A 339 -27.44 11.92 13.37
CA TRP A 339 -28.17 13.07 13.96
C TRP A 339 -29.67 12.99 13.67
N ASP A 340 -30.48 13.37 14.66
CA ASP A 340 -31.93 13.38 14.58
C ASP A 340 -32.53 14.59 15.35
N ASN A 341 -33.02 15.58 14.59
CA ASN A 341 -33.68 16.81 15.06
C ASN A 341 -32.85 17.80 15.89
N ASP A 342 -31.54 17.62 16.06
CA ASP A 342 -30.70 18.57 16.83
C ASP A 342 -29.42 19.04 16.10
N LEU A 343 -29.04 20.29 16.39
CA LEU A 343 -27.91 20.97 15.77
C LEU A 343 -26.55 20.54 16.34
N LYS A 344 -26.48 20.06 17.60
CA LYS A 344 -25.23 19.71 18.28
C LYS A 344 -24.66 18.40 17.71
N SER A 345 -25.49 17.37 17.55
CA SER A 345 -25.09 16.12 16.88
C SER A 345 -24.78 16.35 15.40
N CYS A 346 -25.59 17.13 14.69
CA CYS A 346 -25.35 17.48 13.28
C CYS A 346 -23.98 18.15 13.08
N LYS A 347 -23.61 19.15 13.90
CA LYS A 347 -22.29 19.79 13.84
C LYS A 347 -21.15 18.88 14.33
N ALA A 348 -21.40 17.95 15.25
CA ALA A 348 -20.41 16.93 15.63
C ALA A 348 -20.15 15.93 14.47
N ALA A 349 -21.18 15.57 13.71
CA ALA A 349 -21.08 14.72 12.52
C ALA A 349 -20.34 15.42 11.37
N TRP A 350 -20.64 16.70 11.12
CA TRP A 350 -19.83 17.55 10.23
C TRP A 350 -18.36 17.57 10.66
N SER A 351 -18.10 17.82 11.95
CA SER A 351 -16.73 17.87 12.48
C SER A 351 -16.00 16.55 12.22
N ASN A 352 -16.65 15.40 12.47
CA ASN A 352 -16.10 14.08 12.15
C ASN A 352 -15.77 13.93 10.65
N CYS A 353 -16.69 14.32 9.76
CA CYS A 353 -16.48 14.32 8.31
C CYS A 353 -15.23 15.13 7.92
N LEU A 354 -15.09 16.35 8.47
CA LEU A 354 -13.97 17.23 8.13
C LEU A 354 -12.61 16.71 8.62
N LEU A 355 -12.56 16.08 9.80
CA LEU A 355 -11.33 15.45 10.32
C LEU A 355 -10.83 14.28 9.44
N GLN A 356 -11.72 13.67 8.65
CA GLN A 356 -11.38 12.58 7.73
C GLN A 356 -10.79 13.07 6.38
N VAL A 357 -10.83 14.37 6.06
CA VAL A 357 -10.42 14.88 4.73
C VAL A 357 -8.92 14.73 4.46
N ALA A 358 -8.06 15.01 5.43
CA ALA A 358 -6.62 14.80 5.29
C ALA A 358 -6.26 13.31 5.16
N SER A 359 -6.97 12.46 5.92
CA SER A 359 -6.84 11.00 5.76
C SER A 359 -7.21 10.55 4.35
N CYS A 360 -8.22 11.16 3.72
CA CYS A 360 -8.58 10.84 2.35
C CYS A 360 -7.41 11.09 1.38
N PHE A 361 -6.85 12.30 1.33
CA PHE A 361 -5.77 12.63 0.38
C PHE A 361 -4.59 11.67 0.51
N LYS A 362 -4.11 11.51 1.75
CA LYS A 362 -2.97 10.64 2.12
C LYS A 362 -3.14 9.17 1.75
N ASN A 363 -4.36 8.63 1.82
CA ASN A 363 -4.59 7.17 1.73
C ASN A 363 -5.38 6.75 0.48
N ALA A 364 -5.93 7.67 -0.31
CA ALA A 364 -6.70 7.34 -1.51
C ALA A 364 -5.81 6.83 -2.66
N GLY A 365 -4.59 7.37 -2.76
CA GLY A 365 -3.67 7.18 -3.88
C GLY A 365 -4.02 8.05 -5.09
N PHE A 366 -3.03 8.59 -5.79
CA PHE A 366 -3.25 9.31 -7.05
C PHE A 366 -3.58 8.33 -8.19
N PRO A 367 -4.51 8.65 -9.12
CA PRO A 367 -5.29 9.89 -9.24
C PRO A 367 -6.57 9.96 -8.38
N GLN A 368 -6.95 8.90 -7.65
CA GLN A 368 -8.22 8.85 -6.92
C GLN A 368 -8.27 9.78 -5.68
N SER A 369 -7.12 10.27 -5.21
CA SER A 369 -7.01 11.38 -4.26
C SER A 369 -7.64 12.69 -4.76
N LEU A 370 -7.85 12.84 -6.09
CA LEU A 370 -8.66 13.92 -6.66
C LEU A 370 -10.15 13.82 -6.23
N GLU A 371 -10.65 12.64 -5.87
CA GLU A 371 -12.02 12.50 -5.35
C GLU A 371 -12.15 13.04 -3.92
N CYS A 372 -11.06 13.20 -3.18
CA CYS A 372 -11.06 13.72 -1.81
C CYS A 372 -11.50 15.20 -1.72
N PHE A 373 -11.34 15.99 -2.79
CA PHE A 373 -11.96 17.31 -2.87
C PHE A 373 -13.49 17.23 -2.95
N ASN A 374 -14.04 16.18 -3.59
CA ASN A 374 -15.48 15.93 -3.63
C ASN A 374 -16.00 15.43 -2.27
N PHE A 375 -15.20 14.65 -1.53
CA PHE A 375 -15.48 14.29 -0.14
C PHE A 375 -15.46 15.52 0.78
N GLY A 376 -14.42 16.35 0.74
CA GLY A 376 -14.34 17.59 1.53
C GLY A 376 -15.46 18.58 1.22
N GLN A 377 -15.84 18.71 -0.06
CA GLN A 377 -17.01 19.52 -0.47
C GLN A 377 -18.33 18.91 0.01
N TRP A 378 -18.44 17.58 0.12
CA TRP A 378 -19.61 16.91 0.68
C TRP A 378 -19.68 17.09 2.21
N CYS A 379 -18.56 17.08 2.92
CA CYS A 379 -18.53 17.51 4.32
C CYS A 379 -18.97 18.97 4.50
N ALA A 380 -18.56 19.89 3.61
CA ALA A 380 -19.07 21.26 3.63
C ALA A 380 -20.58 21.36 3.33
N ASP A 381 -21.14 20.47 2.49
CA ASP A 381 -22.59 20.34 2.30
C ASP A 381 -23.31 19.86 3.59
N VAL A 382 -22.67 19.02 4.43
CA VAL A 382 -23.21 18.67 5.76
C VAL A 382 -23.30 19.91 6.65
N ASP A 383 -22.25 20.76 6.67
CA ASP A 383 -22.23 21.97 7.50
C ASP A 383 -23.39 22.92 7.16
N ASP A 384 -23.56 23.18 5.86
CA ASP A 384 -24.61 24.01 5.27
C ASP A 384 -26.01 23.45 5.55
N TYR A 385 -26.16 22.12 5.45
CA TYR A 385 -27.40 21.45 5.83
C TYR A 385 -27.73 21.63 7.31
N CYS A 386 -26.75 21.49 8.21
CA CYS A 386 -26.97 21.71 9.65
C CYS A 386 -27.41 23.15 9.95
N VAL A 387 -26.88 24.16 9.25
CA VAL A 387 -27.32 25.57 9.41
C VAL A 387 -28.72 25.78 8.86
N LYS A 388 -29.02 25.29 7.65
CA LYS A 388 -30.29 25.53 6.96
C LYS A 388 -31.45 24.67 7.47
N THR A 389 -31.14 23.49 8.02
CA THR A 389 -32.11 22.53 8.56
C THR A 389 -31.69 22.06 9.97
N PRO A 390 -31.72 22.92 11.01
CA PRO A 390 -31.23 22.58 12.36
C PRO A 390 -32.00 21.46 13.09
N LYS A 391 -33.13 21.02 12.51
CA LYS A 391 -33.92 19.87 12.95
C LYS A 391 -34.01 18.77 11.88
N GLY A 392 -33.03 18.70 10.99
CA GLY A 392 -32.95 17.65 9.96
C GLY A 392 -32.47 16.32 10.54
N LYS A 393 -32.62 15.25 9.75
CA LYS A 393 -32.06 13.92 10.04
C LYS A 393 -30.96 13.58 9.02
N LYS A 394 -29.98 12.77 9.41
CA LYS A 394 -28.92 12.28 8.51
C LYS A 394 -29.47 11.67 7.21
N ARG A 395 -30.47 10.79 7.31
CA ARG A 395 -31.10 10.15 6.15
C ARG A 395 -31.70 11.16 5.16
N ASP A 396 -32.25 12.27 5.66
CA ASP A 396 -32.87 13.32 4.84
C ASP A 396 -31.83 14.22 4.17
N PHE A 397 -30.63 14.33 4.76
CA PHE A 397 -29.45 14.90 4.07
C PHE A 397 -28.99 13.96 2.95
N PHE A 398 -28.76 12.68 3.24
CA PHE A 398 -28.32 11.69 2.24
C PHE A 398 -29.27 11.60 1.03
N GLY A 399 -30.58 11.64 1.25
CA GLY A 399 -31.57 11.66 0.15
C GLY A 399 -31.54 12.93 -0.72
N LYS A 400 -31.00 14.05 -0.22
CA LYS A 400 -30.88 15.33 -0.95
C LYS A 400 -29.46 15.56 -1.51
N LYS A 401 -28.46 14.97 -0.88
CA LYS A 401 -27.02 15.15 -1.13
C LYS A 401 -26.31 13.79 -0.97
N PRO A 402 -26.59 12.81 -1.84
CA PRO A 402 -25.88 11.54 -1.82
C PRO A 402 -24.37 11.74 -2.07
N PRO A 403 -23.51 10.83 -1.58
CA PRO A 403 -22.08 10.77 -1.93
C PRO A 403 -21.85 10.86 -3.45
N LYS A 404 -20.75 11.51 -3.85
CA LYS A 404 -20.40 11.79 -5.26
C LYS A 404 -19.12 11.09 -5.72
N GLY A 405 -18.69 10.06 -5.02
CA GLY A 405 -17.51 9.26 -5.31
C GLY A 405 -17.63 7.88 -4.66
N GLY A 406 -17.10 6.86 -5.34
CA GLY A 406 -17.21 5.46 -4.95
C GLY A 406 -18.61 4.84 -5.08
N ASN A 407 -18.67 3.57 -5.49
CA ASN A 407 -19.88 2.77 -5.26
C ASN A 407 -20.06 2.62 -3.74
N PRO A 408 -21.18 3.07 -3.13
CA PRO A 408 -21.45 2.78 -1.73
C PRO A 408 -21.54 1.26 -1.58
N ALA A 409 -20.73 0.69 -0.68
CA ALA A 409 -20.66 -0.75 -0.50
C ALA A 409 -22.06 -1.30 -0.19
N THR A 410 -22.60 -2.14 -1.07
CA THR A 410 -24.02 -2.47 -1.07
C THR A 410 -24.41 -3.14 0.25
N THR A 411 -25.44 -2.61 0.93
CA THR A 411 -25.94 -3.13 2.20
C THR A 411 -26.34 -4.60 2.07
N VAL A 412 -25.48 -5.52 2.54
CA VAL A 412 -25.72 -6.96 2.38
C VAL A 412 -26.76 -7.38 3.41
N THR A 413 -27.97 -7.68 2.93
CA THR A 413 -29.07 -8.17 3.75
C THR A 413 -28.92 -9.69 3.91
N VAL A 414 -28.16 -10.12 4.90
CA VAL A 414 -28.02 -11.56 5.19
C VAL A 414 -29.27 -12.02 5.94
N THR A 415 -30.04 -12.91 5.32
CA THR A 415 -31.18 -13.59 5.94
C THR A 415 -30.76 -15.00 6.30
N THR A 416 -30.71 -15.28 7.61
CA THR A 416 -30.30 -16.58 8.15
C THR A 416 -31.45 -17.21 8.92
N ALA A 417 -31.72 -18.49 8.67
CA ALA A 417 -32.64 -19.28 9.48
C ALA A 417 -31.97 -19.63 10.82
N CYS A 418 -32.67 -19.45 11.94
CA CYS A 418 -32.13 -19.77 13.26
C CYS A 418 -31.88 -21.29 13.42
N PRO A 419 -30.75 -21.70 14.04
CA PRO A 419 -30.48 -23.11 14.32
C PRO A 419 -31.53 -23.70 15.25
N THR A 420 -32.05 -24.88 14.92
CA THR A 420 -33.13 -25.53 15.66
C THR A 420 -32.57 -26.26 16.89
N VAL A 421 -32.70 -25.65 18.07
CA VAL A 421 -32.26 -26.24 19.35
C VAL A 421 -33.47 -26.78 20.13
N ALA A 422 -33.32 -27.98 20.70
CA ALA A 422 -34.37 -28.66 21.46
C ALA A 422 -34.74 -27.92 22.76
N PRO A 423 -36.02 -28.00 23.23
CA PRO A 423 -36.49 -27.22 24.36
C PRO A 423 -35.92 -27.73 25.69
N THR A 424 -34.95 -27.00 26.26
CA THR A 424 -34.47 -27.23 27.62
C THR A 424 -34.89 -26.06 28.51
N SER A 425 -35.76 -26.33 29.49
CA SER A 425 -36.32 -25.29 30.36
C SER A 425 -35.31 -24.81 31.39
N THR A 426 -34.60 -23.71 31.12
CA THR A 426 -33.94 -22.93 32.17
C THR A 426 -34.01 -21.45 31.85
N LYS A 427 -34.57 -20.68 32.80
CA LYS A 427 -34.76 -19.22 32.72
C LYS A 427 -33.40 -18.52 32.57
N PRO A 428 -33.15 -17.75 31.49
CA PRO A 428 -31.95 -16.92 31.40
C PRO A 428 -31.92 -15.87 32.52
N ALA A 429 -30.78 -15.73 33.18
CA ALA A 429 -30.54 -14.60 34.08
C ALA A 429 -30.32 -13.34 33.24
N THR A 430 -31.04 -12.25 33.54
CA THR A 430 -30.97 -10.97 32.81
C THR A 430 -29.63 -10.26 33.05
N THR A 431 -28.58 -10.78 32.44
CA THR A 431 -27.24 -10.19 32.47
C THR A 431 -27.19 -9.09 31.43
N THR A 432 -27.62 -7.88 31.81
CA THR A 432 -27.60 -6.69 30.96
C THR A 432 -26.16 -6.22 30.77
N THR A 433 -25.40 -6.93 29.92
CA THR A 433 -24.06 -6.52 29.48
C THR A 433 -24.20 -5.28 28.60
N LYS A 434 -24.29 -4.12 29.26
CA LYS A 434 -24.33 -2.79 28.64
C LYS A 434 -23.22 -2.72 27.58
N PRO A 435 -23.52 -2.35 26.31
CA PRO A 435 -22.49 -2.16 25.31
C PRO A 435 -21.40 -1.25 25.85
N ALA A 436 -20.14 -1.67 25.70
CA ALA A 436 -18.98 -0.99 26.28
C ALA A 436 -18.97 0.48 25.84
N THR A 437 -19.49 1.35 26.71
CA THR A 437 -19.79 2.74 26.36
C THR A 437 -18.51 3.54 26.54
N THR A 438 -17.57 3.33 25.62
CA THR A 438 -16.42 4.22 25.46
C THR A 438 -16.97 5.63 25.33
N THR A 439 -16.66 6.50 26.30
CA THR A 439 -17.17 7.88 26.34
C THR A 439 -16.44 8.74 25.31
N ILE A 440 -16.67 8.42 24.03
CA ILE A 440 -16.22 9.21 22.89
C ILE A 440 -16.95 10.56 23.00
N CYS A 441 -16.18 11.64 23.11
CA CYS A 441 -16.77 12.96 23.17
C CYS A 441 -17.44 13.35 21.85
N PRO A 442 -18.37 14.34 21.85
CA PRO A 442 -18.72 15.01 20.61
C PRO A 442 -17.44 15.47 19.92
N THR A 443 -17.30 15.10 18.64
CA THR A 443 -16.07 15.31 17.86
C THR A 443 -15.63 16.77 17.97
N PRO A 444 -14.36 17.04 18.34
CA PRO A 444 -13.92 18.39 18.66
C PRO A 444 -14.14 19.33 17.48
N THR A 445 -14.69 20.51 17.77
CA THR A 445 -14.88 21.56 16.76
C THR A 445 -13.55 21.79 16.02
N PRO A 446 -13.55 21.88 14.68
CA PRO A 446 -12.33 22.03 13.89
C PRO A 446 -11.79 23.47 13.94
N THR A 447 -11.68 24.06 15.14
CA THR A 447 -10.82 25.21 15.38
C THR A 447 -9.37 24.73 15.33
N ASN A 448 -8.84 24.56 14.12
CA ASN A 448 -7.48 24.11 13.88
C ASN A 448 -6.51 24.99 14.71
N LEU A 449 -5.65 24.35 15.49
CA LEU A 449 -4.58 25.02 16.25
C LEU A 449 -3.54 25.59 15.27
N CYS A 450 -3.40 24.95 14.12
CA CYS A 450 -2.50 25.34 13.06
C CYS A 450 -3.20 26.25 12.05
N LYS A 451 -2.47 27.25 11.57
CA LYS A 451 -2.94 28.29 10.67
C LYS A 451 -2.39 28.07 9.27
N GLN A 452 -3.28 27.91 8.30
CA GLN A 452 -2.93 27.95 6.88
C GLN A 452 -2.20 29.27 6.55
N PRO A 453 -1.00 29.24 5.93
CA PRO A 453 -0.28 30.46 5.55
C PRO A 453 -1.01 31.29 4.50
N THR A 454 -0.72 32.60 4.50
CA THR A 454 -1.16 33.58 3.50
C THR A 454 0.06 34.21 2.85
N ASN A 455 0.18 34.13 1.54
CA ASN A 455 1.21 34.81 0.77
C ASN A 455 0.59 35.44 -0.49
N ASN A 456 0.41 36.77 -0.45
CA ASN A 456 -0.21 37.51 -1.55
C ASN A 456 0.63 37.51 -2.85
N HIS A 457 1.94 37.26 -2.76
CA HIS A 457 2.82 37.18 -3.93
C HIS A 457 2.74 35.80 -4.62
N HIS A 458 2.52 34.73 -3.84
CA HIS A 458 2.34 33.37 -4.34
C HIS A 458 0.86 32.94 -4.46
N GLY A 459 -0.08 33.87 -4.28
CA GLY A 459 -1.53 33.68 -4.49
C GLY A 459 -2.29 32.90 -3.41
N TYR A 460 -1.62 32.10 -2.58
CA TYR A 460 -2.28 31.22 -1.61
C TYR A 460 -2.66 31.88 -0.27
N LYS A 461 -3.76 31.42 0.33
CA LYS A 461 -4.33 31.87 1.62
C LYS A 461 -5.35 30.85 2.17
N PRO A 462 -5.85 30.97 3.42
CA PRO A 462 -6.98 30.18 3.90
C PRO A 462 -8.17 30.23 2.94
N GLY A 463 -8.77 29.08 2.60
CA GLY A 463 -9.82 28.95 1.59
C GLY A 463 -9.32 28.90 0.14
N LYS A 464 -8.00 29.10 -0.08
CA LYS A 464 -7.29 29.00 -1.37
C LYS A 464 -5.80 28.59 -1.18
N PRO A 465 -5.50 27.40 -0.64
CA PRO A 465 -4.14 26.85 -0.57
C PRO A 465 -3.65 26.38 -1.94
N VAL A 466 -2.39 25.96 -2.04
CA VAL A 466 -1.83 25.39 -3.28
C VAL A 466 -2.53 24.06 -3.56
N GLY A 467 -2.87 23.80 -4.83
CA GLY A 467 -3.67 22.63 -5.23
C GLY A 467 -5.12 22.61 -4.71
N GLY A 468 -5.53 23.57 -3.87
CA GLY A 468 -6.79 23.52 -3.13
C GLY A 468 -6.77 22.62 -1.88
N ILE A 469 -5.61 22.12 -1.46
CA ILE A 469 -5.44 21.19 -0.33
C ILE A 469 -5.25 21.98 0.96
N GLU A 470 -6.26 22.00 1.83
CA GLU A 470 -6.21 22.72 3.12
C GLU A 470 -5.36 21.98 4.17
N LEU A 471 -4.80 22.75 5.12
CA LEU A 471 -3.91 22.24 6.16
C LEU A 471 -4.66 21.22 7.07
N PRO A 472 -4.13 19.98 7.25
CA PRO A 472 -4.71 18.97 8.12
C PRO A 472 -5.09 19.51 9.51
N VAL A 473 -6.22 19.04 10.04
CA VAL A 473 -6.77 19.56 11.29
C VAL A 473 -5.99 19.02 12.48
N VAL A 474 -5.29 19.91 13.17
CA VAL A 474 -4.80 19.69 14.53
C VAL A 474 -5.79 20.33 15.49
N THR A 475 -6.44 19.53 16.33
CA THR A 475 -7.37 20.04 17.34
C THR A 475 -7.22 19.22 18.62
N CYS A 476 -8.15 19.39 19.55
CA CYS A 476 -8.16 18.66 20.79
C CYS A 476 -8.29 17.13 20.55
N ASN A 477 -7.77 16.32 21.47
CA ASN A 477 -7.83 14.86 21.38
C ASN A 477 -9.23 14.33 21.75
N ASP A 478 -9.81 13.47 20.93
CA ASP A 478 -11.13 12.86 21.12
C ASP A 478 -11.16 11.72 22.16
N LEU A 479 -9.99 11.22 22.58
CA LEU A 479 -9.85 10.06 23.48
C LEU A 479 -9.57 10.43 24.94
N VAL A 480 -10.45 9.97 25.84
CA VAL A 480 -10.38 10.18 27.31
C VAL A 480 -9.01 9.80 27.89
N SER A 481 -8.50 8.63 27.47
CA SER A 481 -7.30 8.00 28.02
C SER A 481 -6.00 8.73 27.66
N ASP A 482 -5.94 9.33 26.46
CA ASP A 482 -4.76 10.05 26.00
C ASP A 482 -4.70 11.48 26.54
N TRP A 483 -5.86 12.12 26.76
CA TRP A 483 -5.96 13.56 27.04
C TRP A 483 -5.04 14.11 28.14
N PRO A 484 -4.83 13.43 29.30
CA PRO A 484 -4.02 13.98 30.38
C PRO A 484 -2.58 14.30 29.95
N SER A 485 -2.00 13.44 29.09
CA SER A 485 -0.64 13.59 28.56
C SER A 485 -0.61 14.21 27.16
N PHE A 486 -1.61 13.91 26.32
CA PHE A 486 -1.67 14.27 24.91
C PHE A 486 -3.00 14.94 24.54
N PRO A 487 -3.25 16.19 24.97
CA PRO A 487 -4.51 16.88 24.74
C PRO A 487 -4.70 17.36 23.29
N PHE A 488 -3.70 17.21 22.41
CA PHE A 488 -3.76 17.60 21.00
C PHE A 488 -3.56 16.38 20.07
N LYS A 489 -4.24 16.37 18.93
CA LYS A 489 -4.17 15.29 17.92
C LYS A 489 -4.26 15.87 16.50
N ARG A 490 -3.51 15.28 15.56
CA ARG A 490 -3.53 15.60 14.12
C ARG A 490 -4.25 14.49 13.36
N TYR A 491 -5.45 14.78 12.86
CA TYR A 491 -6.32 13.77 12.26
C TYR A 491 -5.89 13.49 10.81
N SER A 492 -5.45 12.25 10.57
CA SER A 492 -4.64 11.87 9.39
C SER A 492 -4.77 10.39 8.98
N ASP A 493 -5.57 9.61 9.72
CA ASP A 493 -5.93 8.20 9.49
C ASP A 493 -7.47 8.09 9.70
N PRO A 494 -8.20 7.13 9.09
CA PRO A 494 -9.63 6.99 9.35
C PRO A 494 -9.91 6.67 10.82
N ASP A 495 -9.06 5.84 11.42
CA ASP A 495 -9.10 5.46 12.83
C ASP A 495 -8.39 6.50 13.69
N THR A 496 -9.17 7.31 14.41
CA THR A 496 -8.62 8.39 15.25
C THR A 496 -7.68 7.90 16.35
N ARG A 497 -7.62 6.58 16.64
CA ARG A 497 -6.66 5.96 17.58
C ARG A 497 -5.25 5.86 16.99
N LYS A 498 -5.10 5.79 15.67
CA LYS A 498 -3.80 5.77 14.96
C LYS A 498 -3.24 7.17 14.70
N CYS A 499 -4.10 8.19 14.71
CA CYS A 499 -3.71 9.59 14.50
C CYS A 499 -2.69 10.08 15.54
N LYS A 500 -1.57 10.65 15.06
CA LYS A 500 -0.46 11.15 15.89
C LYS A 500 -0.93 12.17 16.93
N LYS A 501 -0.47 11.99 18.17
CA LYS A 501 -0.89 12.72 19.38
C LYS A 501 0.26 13.49 20.01
N TYR A 502 -0.02 14.63 20.64
CA TYR A 502 1.00 15.60 21.06
C TYR A 502 0.72 16.17 22.44
N SER A 503 1.81 16.40 23.19
CA SER A 503 1.77 16.95 24.54
C SER A 503 1.63 18.47 24.55
N ARG A 504 1.41 19.05 25.74
CA ARG A 504 1.39 20.51 25.93
C ARG A 504 2.74 21.19 25.69
N SER A 505 3.87 20.47 25.70
CA SER A 505 5.20 21.03 25.41
C SER A 505 5.58 20.96 23.92
N THR A 506 4.83 20.23 23.09
CA THR A 506 5.13 20.00 21.67
C THR A 506 4.05 20.48 20.67
N PRO A 507 3.32 21.61 20.88
CA PRO A 507 2.26 22.04 19.95
C PRO A 507 2.81 22.48 18.59
N ASN A 508 4.02 23.08 18.57
CA ASN A 508 4.71 23.46 17.32
C ASN A 508 4.98 22.23 16.43
N ASN A 509 5.33 21.08 17.02
CA ASN A 509 5.59 19.83 16.30
C ASN A 509 4.31 19.32 15.63
N ALA A 510 3.16 19.46 16.29
CA ALA A 510 1.86 19.08 15.72
C ALA A 510 1.55 19.86 14.44
N CYS A 511 1.88 21.15 14.42
CA CYS A 511 1.71 21.98 13.23
C CYS A 511 2.80 21.79 12.18
N ALA A 512 4.05 21.48 12.58
CA ALA A 512 5.09 21.10 11.63
C ALA A 512 4.72 19.79 10.88
N ASP A 513 4.21 18.80 11.60
CA ASP A 513 3.69 17.55 11.02
C ASP A 513 2.45 17.80 10.14
N ALA A 514 1.59 18.75 10.47
CA ALA A 514 0.45 19.13 9.62
C ALA A 514 0.91 19.85 8.33
N CYS A 515 1.90 20.75 8.43
CA CYS A 515 2.51 21.39 7.27
C CYS A 515 3.19 20.36 6.35
N LYS A 516 3.86 19.34 6.91
CA LYS A 516 4.54 18.28 6.15
C LYS A 516 3.54 17.44 5.35
N GLU A 517 2.41 17.08 5.95
CA GLU A 517 1.38 16.30 5.26
C GLU A 517 0.64 17.12 4.20
N GLN A 518 0.34 18.41 4.44
CA GLN A 518 -0.12 19.32 3.39
C GLN A 518 0.88 19.41 2.22
N TYR A 519 2.19 19.38 2.50
CA TYR A 519 3.22 19.40 1.47
C TYR A 519 3.24 18.11 0.66
N GLU A 520 3.16 16.95 1.32
CA GLU A 520 3.10 15.62 0.71
C GLU A 520 1.85 15.47 -0.18
N ASP A 521 0.66 15.76 0.35
CA ASP A 521 -0.58 15.80 -0.41
C ASP A 521 -0.48 16.75 -1.62
N CYS A 522 0.21 17.90 -1.48
CA CYS A 522 0.40 18.86 -2.58
C CYS A 522 1.30 18.32 -3.70
N LEU A 523 2.32 17.53 -3.38
CA LEU A 523 3.12 16.82 -4.39
C LEU A 523 2.24 15.77 -5.09
N ASP A 524 1.65 14.87 -4.30
CA ASP A 524 0.99 13.66 -4.79
C ASP A 524 -0.33 13.93 -5.53
N VAL A 525 -0.95 15.10 -5.32
CA VAL A 525 -2.23 15.47 -5.95
C VAL A 525 -2.07 16.60 -6.98
N TYR A 526 -1.40 17.70 -6.60
CA TYR A 526 -1.31 18.88 -7.46
C TYR A 526 -0.10 18.81 -8.40
N ALA A 527 1.09 18.46 -7.90
CA ALA A 527 2.26 18.33 -8.78
C ALA A 527 2.09 17.16 -9.75
N GLU A 528 1.64 15.98 -9.31
CA GLU A 528 1.38 14.84 -10.20
C GLU A 528 0.24 15.09 -11.21
N GLY A 529 -0.76 15.89 -10.83
CA GLY A 529 -1.71 16.47 -11.77
C GLY A 529 -1.03 17.31 -12.88
N CYS A 530 0.00 18.09 -12.54
CA CYS A 530 0.81 18.83 -13.50
C CYS A 530 1.82 17.94 -14.28
N ARG A 531 2.29 16.80 -13.73
CA ARG A 531 3.08 15.79 -14.47
C ARG A 531 2.26 15.21 -15.63
N SER A 532 1.03 14.80 -15.31
CA SER A 532 0.10 14.14 -16.23
C SER A 532 -0.28 14.99 -17.45
N ASN A 533 -0.40 16.32 -17.28
CA ASN A 533 -0.82 17.24 -18.34
C ASN A 533 0.33 17.71 -19.26
N GLY A 534 1.57 17.27 -19.04
CA GLY A 534 2.77 17.77 -19.73
C GLY A 534 2.86 17.51 -21.25
N ARG A 535 1.96 16.69 -21.82
CA ARG A 535 1.94 16.36 -23.27
C ARG A 535 0.75 16.93 -24.05
N ASN A 536 -0.24 17.52 -23.40
CA ASN A 536 -1.31 18.28 -24.05
C ASN A 536 -2.01 19.17 -23.01
N LYS A 537 -2.08 20.49 -23.24
CA LYS A 537 -2.88 21.38 -22.39
C LYS A 537 -4.38 21.03 -22.54
N PRO A 538 -5.11 20.72 -21.46
CA PRO A 538 -6.55 20.54 -21.55
C PRO A 538 -7.24 21.82 -22.03
N ARG A 539 -8.28 21.69 -22.86
CA ARG A 539 -9.30 22.75 -22.95
C ARG A 539 -10.00 22.85 -21.58
N GLY A 540 -10.45 24.06 -21.25
CA GLY A 540 -10.74 24.50 -19.86
C GLY A 540 -11.94 23.88 -19.15
N ASP A 541 -12.44 22.73 -19.62
CA ASP A 541 -13.61 22.03 -19.12
C ASP A 541 -13.26 20.76 -18.31
N SER A 542 -11.99 20.34 -18.36
CA SER A 542 -11.46 19.26 -17.51
C SER A 542 -11.47 19.64 -16.01
N TYR A 543 -11.48 18.63 -15.13
CA TYR A 543 -11.48 18.80 -13.68
C TYR A 543 -10.31 19.69 -13.19
N PHE A 544 -9.10 19.45 -13.67
CA PHE A 544 -7.92 20.28 -13.39
C PHE A 544 -8.08 21.74 -13.87
N GLY A 545 -8.65 21.95 -15.05
CA GLY A 545 -8.96 23.29 -15.58
C GLY A 545 -10.03 24.06 -14.78
N GLN A 546 -10.80 23.38 -13.92
CA GLN A 546 -11.68 24.05 -12.94
C GLN A 546 -10.96 24.40 -11.64
N MET A 547 -9.96 23.63 -11.21
CA MET A 547 -9.10 23.96 -10.06
C MET A 547 -8.19 25.14 -10.36
N GLU A 548 -7.55 25.17 -11.53
CA GLU A 548 -6.71 26.28 -12.01
C GLU A 548 -7.43 27.63 -11.87
N LYS A 549 -8.68 27.71 -12.35
CA LYS A 549 -9.58 28.87 -12.26
C LYS A 549 -9.96 29.26 -10.81
N ARG A 550 -9.98 28.30 -9.87
CA ARG A 550 -10.25 28.59 -8.44
C ARG A 550 -9.01 29.13 -7.75
N THR A 551 -7.81 28.66 -8.10
CA THR A 551 -6.58 28.93 -7.36
C THR A 551 -5.84 30.18 -7.86
N PHE A 552 -5.72 30.39 -9.18
CA PHE A 552 -4.81 31.42 -9.73
C PHE A 552 -5.45 32.36 -10.77
N PRO A 553 -5.97 33.54 -10.37
CA PRO A 553 -6.09 34.69 -11.26
C PRO A 553 -4.70 35.34 -11.44
N PHE A 554 -4.00 34.91 -12.48
CA PHE A 554 -2.81 35.53 -13.11
C PHE A 554 -2.15 36.72 -12.39
N TRP A 555 -1.04 36.50 -11.67
CA TRP A 555 0.11 37.43 -11.53
C TRP A 555 1.26 36.69 -10.81
N GLY A 556 2.47 36.70 -11.38
CA GLY A 556 3.69 36.18 -10.73
C GLY A 556 4.26 34.85 -11.24
N GLY A 557 5.04 34.90 -12.32
CA GLY A 557 6.26 34.11 -12.58
C GLY A 557 6.24 32.58 -12.74
N TRP A 558 5.37 31.84 -12.06
CA TRP A 558 5.46 30.38 -11.97
C TRP A 558 4.98 29.67 -13.25
N THR A 559 5.59 28.54 -13.57
CA THR A 559 5.19 27.69 -14.69
C THR A 559 4.33 26.52 -14.22
N ASP A 560 3.18 26.29 -14.85
CA ASP A 560 2.24 25.21 -14.49
C ASP A 560 2.64 23.84 -15.08
N ASN A 561 3.92 23.50 -14.89
CA ASN A 561 4.49 22.18 -15.14
C ASN A 561 4.81 21.49 -13.80
N PHE A 562 5.26 20.23 -13.85
CA PHE A 562 5.61 19.45 -12.66
C PHE A 562 6.56 20.20 -11.71
N THR A 563 7.66 20.75 -12.23
CA THR A 563 8.68 21.45 -11.42
C THR A 563 8.10 22.67 -10.71
N GLY A 564 7.43 23.57 -11.45
CA GLY A 564 6.84 24.77 -10.87
C GLY A 564 5.69 24.48 -9.90
N ALA A 565 4.98 23.35 -10.07
CA ALA A 565 4.01 22.89 -9.09
C ALA A 565 4.69 22.42 -7.78
N LYS A 566 5.78 21.65 -7.86
CA LYS A 566 6.58 21.25 -6.69
C LYS A 566 7.15 22.46 -5.95
N ASP A 567 7.60 23.49 -6.67
CA ASP A 567 8.11 24.72 -6.07
C ASP A 567 7.00 25.52 -5.36
N LYS A 568 5.79 25.63 -5.94
CA LYS A 568 4.63 26.23 -5.26
C LYS A 568 4.29 25.49 -3.96
N CYS A 569 4.26 24.16 -3.98
CA CYS A 569 4.05 23.35 -2.77
C CYS A 569 5.13 23.62 -1.71
N LYS A 570 6.40 23.69 -2.12
CA LYS A 570 7.54 23.93 -1.21
C LYS A 570 7.53 25.35 -0.62
N ALA A 571 7.10 26.35 -1.40
CA ALA A 571 6.90 27.71 -0.90
C ALA A 571 5.81 27.77 0.17
N GLN A 572 4.66 27.11 -0.06
CA GLN A 572 3.59 27.02 0.94
C GLN A 572 4.03 26.27 2.20
N TYR A 573 4.81 25.18 2.07
CA TYR A 573 5.36 24.45 3.20
C TYR A 573 6.24 25.34 4.10
N ASN A 574 7.17 26.08 3.50
CA ASN A 574 8.06 26.99 4.24
C ASN A 574 7.28 28.10 4.96
N ASP A 575 6.30 28.72 4.30
CA ASP A 575 5.44 29.73 4.92
C ASP A 575 4.57 29.12 6.04
N CYS A 576 4.13 27.86 5.89
CA CYS A 576 3.38 27.14 6.91
C CYS A 576 4.20 26.93 8.18
N LEU A 577 5.46 26.47 8.06
CA LEU A 577 6.38 26.34 9.18
C LEU A 577 6.67 27.69 9.85
N ALA A 578 6.87 28.75 9.06
CA ALA A 578 7.14 30.09 9.59
C ALA A 578 5.95 30.65 10.40
N VAL A 579 4.73 30.53 9.86
CA VAL A 579 3.50 31.02 10.52
C VAL A 579 3.15 30.20 11.77
N ASN A 580 3.48 28.92 11.81
CA ASN A 580 3.18 28.02 12.92
C ASN A 580 4.36 27.76 13.89
N ARG A 581 5.44 28.56 13.81
CA ARG A 581 6.61 28.42 14.68
C ARG A 581 6.31 28.68 16.16
N ASN A 582 5.27 29.44 16.47
CA ASN A 582 4.86 29.82 17.83
C ASN A 582 3.34 29.64 17.99
N VAL A 583 2.87 28.40 18.18
CA VAL A 583 1.44 28.08 18.27
C VAL A 583 0.86 28.53 19.61
N ASP A 584 -0.10 29.47 19.60
CA ASP A 584 -0.83 29.85 20.82
C ASP A 584 -1.91 28.80 21.16
N VAL A 585 -1.63 28.02 22.21
CA VAL A 585 -2.55 27.03 22.79
C VAL A 585 -3.20 27.50 24.10
N LYS A 586 -3.08 28.78 24.46
CA LYS A 586 -3.64 29.32 25.72
C LYS A 586 -5.17 29.18 25.74
N GLY A 587 -5.68 28.51 26.76
CA GLY A 587 -7.11 28.18 26.88
C GLY A 587 -7.63 27.11 25.92
N LYS A 588 -6.78 26.56 25.03
CA LYS A 588 -7.14 25.45 24.13
C LYS A 588 -7.03 24.12 24.86
N CYS A 589 -8.02 23.25 24.65
CA CYS A 589 -8.04 21.89 25.19
C CYS A 589 -7.75 21.86 26.71
N GLY A 590 -8.36 22.78 27.47
CA GLY A 590 -8.11 22.96 28.91
C GLY A 590 -8.79 21.93 29.82
N LYS A 591 -9.97 21.45 29.41
CA LYS A 591 -10.74 20.39 30.08
C LYS A 591 -11.16 19.35 29.04
N PHE A 592 -11.18 18.08 29.44
CA PHE A 592 -11.82 17.03 28.65
C PHE A 592 -13.34 17.11 28.88
N CYS A 593 -14.05 17.65 27.89
CA CYS A 593 -15.50 17.55 27.64
C CYS A 593 -16.48 17.87 28.80
N GLU A 594 -17.28 18.92 28.62
CA GLU A 594 -18.47 19.26 29.44
C GLU A 594 -19.77 18.93 28.68
#